data_AF-A0A7W4HYI9-F1
#
_entry.id   AF-A0A7W4HYI9-F1
#
_cell.length_a   1.000
_cell.length_b   1.000
_cell.length_c   1.000
_cell.angle_alpha   90.00
_cell.angle_beta   90.00
_cell.angle_gamma   90.00
#
_symmetry.space_group_name_H-M   'P 1'
#
loop_
_entity.id
_entity.type
_entity.pdbx_description
1 polymer ?
#
loop_
_entity_poly.entity_id
_entity_poly.type
_entity_poly.pdbx_seq_one_letter_code
_entity_poly.pdbx_strand_id
1 'polypeptide(L)'
;MDKKNKDKDEKFIEYWENSMQLGRVKYSLINAILMGVIIFLISNLGYYFFTGTTFFELSLDAFLSFAISYFLGFLFYYIPVWNVNSFKYNVVLNKKKKKSKKK
;
A
#
# COMPACT_ATOMS: atom_id res chain seq x y z
N MET A 1 -20.25 -30.23 15.07
CA MET A 1 -20.10 -28.75 15.07
C MET A 1 -21.40 -28.16 14.57
N ASP A 2 -22.11 -27.44 15.45
CA ASP A 2 -23.43 -26.86 15.14
C ASP A 2 -23.38 -25.86 13.99
N LYS A 3 -24.37 -25.94 13.10
CA LYS A 3 -24.58 -25.07 11.94
C LYS A 3 -24.44 -23.58 12.28
N LYS A 4 -24.88 -23.21 13.50
CA LYS A 4 -24.86 -21.84 14.06
C LYS A 4 -23.46 -21.29 14.33
N ASN A 5 -22.49 -22.14 14.64
CA ASN A 5 -21.09 -21.71 14.83
C ASN A 5 -20.39 -21.52 13.48
N LYS A 6 -20.75 -22.33 12.49
CA LYS A 6 -20.22 -22.23 11.13
C LYS A 6 -20.58 -20.89 10.46
N ASP A 7 -21.83 -20.44 10.60
CA ASP A 7 -22.29 -19.14 10.08
C ASP A 7 -21.61 -17.94 10.76
N LYS A 8 -21.29 -18.04 12.06
CA LYS A 8 -20.57 -16.98 12.78
C LYS A 8 -19.12 -16.86 12.31
N ASP A 9 -18.47 -17.98 12.06
CA ASP A 9 -17.10 -18.02 11.55
C ASP A 9 -17.03 -17.47 10.12
N GLU A 10 -18.00 -17.77 9.26
CA GLU A 10 -18.08 -17.21 7.91
C GLU A 10 -18.25 -15.69 7.92
N LYS A 11 -19.16 -15.17 8.74
CA LYS A 11 -19.32 -13.71 8.91
C LYS A 11 -18.05 -13.05 9.43
N PHE A 12 -17.36 -13.67 10.39
CA PHE A 12 -16.09 -13.14 10.88
C PHE A 12 -15.03 -13.06 9.78
N ILE A 13 -14.92 -14.09 8.94
CA ILE A 13 -13.96 -14.11 7.82
C ILE A 13 -14.30 -13.01 6.82
N GLU A 14 -15.56 -12.83 6.47
CA GLU A 14 -16.00 -11.79 5.53
C GLU A 14 -15.73 -10.37 6.07
N TYR A 15 -16.05 -10.11 7.34
CA TYR A 15 -15.73 -8.84 8.00
C TYR A 15 -14.22 -8.59 8.08
N TRP A 16 -13.44 -9.64 8.33
CA TRP A 16 -11.99 -9.57 8.38
C TRP A 16 -11.39 -9.26 6.99
N GLU A 17 -11.85 -9.94 5.94
CA GLU A 17 -11.40 -9.70 4.56
C GLU A 17 -11.73 -8.28 4.10
N ASN A 18 -12.95 -7.80 4.37
CA ASN A 18 -13.32 -6.42 4.08
C ASN A 18 -12.46 -5.41 4.86
N SER A 19 -12.20 -5.67 6.15
CA SER A 19 -11.33 -4.81 6.97
C SER A 19 -9.88 -4.80 6.46
N MET A 20 -9.37 -5.93 5.99
CA MET A 20 -8.05 -6.05 5.37
C MET A 20 -7.96 -5.28 4.04
N GLN A 21 -8.98 -5.34 3.18
CA GLN A 21 -9.01 -4.60 1.92
C GLN A 21 -9.09 -3.08 2.15
N LEU A 22 -9.88 -2.63 3.13
CA LEU A 22 -9.95 -1.22 3.51
C LEU A 22 -8.63 -0.75 4.15
N GLY A 23 -8.02 -1.58 5.00
CA GLY A 23 -6.70 -1.34 5.58
C GLY A 23 -5.63 -1.20 4.50
N ARG A 24 -5.67 -2.05 3.47
CA ARG A 24 -4.80 -1.99 2.29
C ARG A 24 -4.89 -0.63 1.58
N VAL A 25 -6.10 -0.20 1.23
CA VAL A 25 -6.32 1.06 0.50
C VAL A 25 -5.83 2.25 1.31
N LYS A 26 -6.16 2.30 2.61
CA LYS A 26 -5.71 3.37 3.51
C LYS A 26 -4.20 3.42 3.64
N TYR A 27 -3.55 2.26 3.87
CA TYR A 27 -2.10 2.17 3.98
C TYR A 27 -1.40 2.54 2.67
N SER A 28 -2.02 2.20 1.53
CA SER A 28 -1.54 2.61 0.21
C SER A 28 -1.56 4.12 0.04
N LEU A 29 -2.69 4.74 0.36
CA LEU A 29 -2.91 6.16 0.11
C LEU A 29 -1.92 6.97 0.95
N ILE A 30 -1.76 6.61 2.22
CA ILE A 30 -0.83 7.27 3.14
C ILE A 30 0.61 7.14 2.64
N ASN A 31 1.07 5.92 2.33
CA ASN A 31 2.46 5.73 1.88
C ASN A 31 2.74 6.39 0.54
N ALA A 32 1.77 6.39 -0.37
CA ALA A 32 1.93 7.03 -1.66
C ALA A 32 2.03 8.56 -1.48
N ILE A 33 1.19 9.17 -0.64
CA ILE A 33 1.28 10.61 -0.30
C ILE A 33 2.66 10.91 0.30
N LEU A 34 3.12 10.07 1.23
CA LEU A 34 4.38 10.25 1.94
C LEU A 34 5.59 10.15 1.01
N MET A 35 5.63 9.13 0.14
CA MET A 35 6.64 9.04 -0.93
C MET A 35 6.54 10.19 -1.91
N GLY A 36 5.32 10.65 -2.16
CA GLY A 36 5.07 11.81 -2.97
C GLY A 36 5.79 13.05 -2.43
N VAL A 37 5.52 13.40 -1.17
CA VAL A 37 6.18 14.54 -0.51
C VAL A 37 7.71 14.40 -0.55
N ILE A 38 8.25 13.20 -0.31
CA ILE A 38 9.70 12.95 -0.38
C ILE A 38 10.26 13.24 -1.79
N ILE A 39 9.64 12.68 -2.83
CA ILE A 39 10.09 12.88 -4.22
C ILE A 39 9.98 14.36 -4.60
N PHE A 40 8.89 15.04 -4.22
CA PHE A 40 8.72 16.48 -4.47
C PHE A 40 9.84 17.30 -3.83
N LEU A 41 10.18 17.02 -2.57
CA LEU A 41 11.27 17.72 -1.88
C LEU A 41 12.63 17.47 -2.55
N ILE A 42 12.95 16.22 -2.90
CA ILE A 42 14.22 15.86 -3.56
C ILE A 42 14.32 16.53 -4.93
N SER A 43 13.24 16.53 -5.72
CA SER A 43 13.22 17.14 -7.05
C SER A 43 13.42 18.66 -6.99
N ASN A 44 12.78 19.35 -6.05
CA ASN A 44 13.01 20.79 -5.85
C ASN A 44 14.43 21.08 -5.33
N LEU A 45 14.96 20.23 -4.44
CA LEU A 45 16.34 20.33 -3.98
C LEU A 45 17.32 20.19 -5.16
N GLY A 46 17.12 19.16 -5.97
CA GLY A 46 17.95 18.89 -7.15
C GLY A 46 17.89 20.05 -8.13
N TYR A 47 16.69 20.52 -8.47
CA TYR A 47 16.51 21.67 -9.35
C TYR A 47 17.25 22.90 -8.82
N TYR A 48 17.08 23.24 -7.54
CA TYR A 48 17.79 24.34 -6.88
C TYR A 48 19.32 24.25 -7.06
N PHE A 49 19.90 23.06 -6.85
CA PHE A 49 21.34 22.85 -7.02
C PHE A 49 21.84 22.99 -8.46
N PHE A 50 21.01 22.65 -9.46
CA PHE A 50 21.42 22.68 -10.87
C PHE A 50 21.17 24.04 -11.55
N THR A 51 20.14 24.77 -11.16
CA THR A 51 19.75 26.04 -11.82
C THR A 51 20.07 27.28 -10.98
N GLY A 52 20.29 27.14 -9.67
CA GLY A 52 20.50 28.28 -8.75
C GLY A 52 19.27 29.18 -8.60
N THR A 53 18.12 28.79 -9.15
CA THR A 53 16.84 29.51 -9.05
C THR A 53 16.15 29.24 -7.71
N THR A 54 15.07 29.95 -7.40
CA THR A 54 14.38 29.86 -6.09
C THR A 54 13.79 28.48 -5.81
N PHE A 55 13.73 28.11 -4.53
CA PHE A 55 13.35 26.77 -4.02
C PHE A 55 11.92 26.31 -4.34
N PHE A 56 11.07 27.19 -4.86
CA PHE A 56 9.65 26.95 -5.10
C PHE A 56 9.22 27.54 -6.45
N GLU A 57 9.70 26.97 -7.56
CA GLU A 57 8.99 27.11 -8.84
C GLU A 57 7.93 26.01 -8.92
N LEU A 58 6.74 26.30 -8.40
CA LEU A 58 5.58 25.41 -8.51
C LEU A 58 5.06 25.46 -9.95
N SER A 59 5.80 24.86 -10.88
CA SER A 59 5.40 24.79 -12.29
C SER A 59 4.43 23.64 -12.51
N LEU A 60 3.59 23.80 -13.53
CA LEU A 60 2.62 22.78 -13.94
C LEU A 60 3.34 21.49 -14.38
N ASP A 61 4.52 21.63 -14.99
CA ASP A 61 5.39 20.52 -15.38
C ASP A 61 5.97 19.77 -14.17
N ALA A 62 6.36 20.48 -13.11
CA ALA A 62 6.81 19.85 -11.86
C ALA A 62 5.67 19.05 -11.21
N PHE A 63 4.45 19.57 -11.22
CA PHE A 63 3.27 18.86 -10.75
C PHE A 63 2.95 17.62 -11.60
N LEU A 64 3.04 17.73 -12.93
CA LEU A 64 2.79 16.59 -13.83
C LEU A 64 3.83 15.49 -13.65
N SER A 65 5.11 15.85 -13.59
CA SER A 65 6.23 14.94 -13.35
C SER A 65 6.09 14.23 -12.00
N PHE A 66 5.65 14.98 -11.00
CA PHE A 66 5.31 14.45 -9.68
C PHE A 66 4.17 13.42 -9.76
N ALA A 67 3.05 13.76 -10.41
CA ALA A 67 1.89 12.88 -10.55
C ALA A 67 2.23 11.58 -11.30
N ILE A 68 3.05 11.66 -12.35
CA ILE A 68 3.51 10.48 -13.11
C ILE A 68 4.43 9.61 -12.24
N SER A 69 5.40 10.22 -11.56
CA SER A 69 6.32 9.49 -10.67
C SER A 69 5.56 8.81 -9.51
N TYR A 70 4.56 9.49 -8.96
CA TYR A 70 3.64 8.95 -7.96
C TYR A 70 2.86 7.74 -8.51
N PHE A 71 2.28 7.87 -9.70
CA PHE A 71 1.52 6.80 -10.34
C PHE A 71 2.39 5.56 -10.63
N LEU A 72 3.62 5.78 -11.10
CA LEU A 72 4.60 4.72 -11.33
C LEU A 72 5.03 4.05 -10.02
N GLY A 73 5.30 4.82 -8.96
CA GLY A 73 5.62 4.27 -7.63
C GLY A 73 4.47 3.41 -7.07
N PHE A 74 3.23 3.86 -7.25
CA PHE A 74 2.04 3.08 -6.87
C PHE A 74 1.95 1.77 -7.66
N LEU A 75 2.13 1.80 -8.99
CA LEU A 75 2.06 0.61 -9.83
C LEU A 75 3.20 -0.39 -9.56
N PHE A 76 4.44 0.08 -9.50
CA PHE A 76 5.62 -0.79 -9.55
C PHE A 76 6.21 -1.13 -8.18
N TYR A 77 5.98 -0.32 -7.15
CA TYR A 77 6.46 -0.64 -5.80
C TYR A 77 5.34 -1.15 -4.91
N TYR A 78 4.21 -0.44 -4.88
CA TYR A 78 3.15 -0.78 -3.94
C TYR A 78 2.40 -2.07 -4.30
N ILE A 79 1.99 -2.26 -5.57
CA ILE A 79 1.28 -3.50 -5.98
C ILE A 79 2.13 -4.76 -5.68
N PRO A 80 3.43 -4.81 -6.03
CA PRO A 80 4.26 -5.97 -5.71
C PRO A 80 4.48 -6.16 -4.20
N VAL A 81 4.83 -5.10 -3.46
CA VAL A 81 5.07 -5.20 -2.00
C VAL A 81 3.82 -5.71 -1.28
N TRP A 82 2.64 -5.23 -1.68
CA TRP A 82 1.39 -5.72 -1.12
C TRP A 82 1.12 -7.19 -1.48
N ASN A 83 1.34 -7.58 -2.74
CA ASN A 83 1.18 -8.98 -3.15
C ASN A 83 2.10 -9.92 -2.38
N VAL A 84 3.36 -9.52 -2.15
CA VAL A 84 4.32 -10.27 -1.33
C VAL A 84 3.84 -10.41 0.12
N ASN A 85 3.35 -9.32 0.72
CA ASN A 85 2.81 -9.36 2.09
C ASN A 85 1.56 -10.25 2.20
N SER A 86 0.64 -10.12 1.25
CA SER A 86 -0.57 -10.96 1.18
C SER A 86 -0.22 -12.44 1.03
N PHE A 87 0.76 -12.75 0.18
CA PHE A 87 1.26 -14.11 0.00
C PHE A 87 1.86 -14.68 1.31
N LYS A 88 2.75 -13.93 1.97
CA LYS A 88 3.33 -14.31 3.26
C LYS A 88 2.25 -14.60 4.29
N TYR A 89 1.25 -13.72 4.37
CA TYR A 89 0.14 -13.87 5.30
C TYR A 89 -0.68 -15.13 5.02
N ASN A 90 -1.05 -15.39 3.77
CA ASN A 90 -1.79 -16.58 3.35
C ASN A 90 -1.01 -17.89 3.62
N VAL A 91 0.30 -17.89 3.41
CA VAL A 91 1.17 -19.03 3.76
C VAL A 91 1.15 -19.31 5.27
N VAL A 92 1.26 -18.29 6.11
CA VAL A 92 1.20 -18.42 7.58
C VAL A 92 -0.19 -18.90 8.03
N LEU A 93 -1.26 -18.36 7.44
CA LEU A 93 -2.63 -18.76 7.74
C LEU A 93 -2.91 -20.21 7.37
N ASN A 94 -2.45 -20.66 6.20
CA ASN A 94 -2.57 -22.05 5.76
C ASN A 94 -1.77 -23.01 6.64
N LYS A 95 -0.58 -22.60 7.12
CA LYS A 95 0.18 -23.37 8.12
C LYS A 95 -0.61 -23.53 9.43
N LYS A 96 -1.19 -22.45 9.95
CA LYS A 96 -2.01 -22.51 11.19
C LYS A 96 -3.26 -23.38 11.00
N LYS A 97 -3.97 -23.25 9.89
CA LYS A 97 -5.13 -24.09 9.54
C LYS A 97 -4.77 -25.58 9.45
N LYS A 98 -3.64 -25.93 8.84
CA LYS A 98 -3.13 -27.33 8.80
C LYS A 98 -2.76 -27.88 10.18
N LYS A 99 -2.20 -27.05 11.07
CA LYS A 99 -1.86 -27.45 12.45
C LYS A 99 -3.09 -27.72 13.31
N SER A 100 -4.14 -26.89 13.15
CA SER A 100 -5.42 -27.07 13.85
C SER A 100 -6.12 -28.37 13.46
N LYS A 101 -6.14 -28.73 12.16
CA LYS A 101 -6.71 -30.00 11.67
C LYS A 101 -5.98 -31.28 12.11
N LYS A 102 -4.76 -31.15 12.67
CA LYS A 102 -3.96 -32.28 13.18
C LYS A 102 -4.13 -32.50 14.69
N LYS A 103 -4.79 -31.57 15.39
CA LYS A 103 -5.21 -31.73 16.79
C LYS A 103 -6.66 -32.21 16.82
#